data_AF-A0A7K3DS75-F1
#
_entry.id   AF-A0A7K3DS75-F1
#
_cell.length_a   1.000
_cell.length_b   1.000
_cell.length_c   1.000
_cell.angle_alpha   90.00
_cell.angle_beta   90.00
_cell.angle_gamma   90.00
#
_symmetry.space_group_name_H-M   'P 1'
#
loop_
_entity.id
_entity.type
_entity.pdbx_description
1 polymer ?
#
loop_
_entity_poly.entity_id
_entity_poly.type
_entity_poly.pdbx_seq_one_letter_code
_entity_poly.pdbx_strand_id
1 'polypeptide(L)' 'IVQLPYYLPDWNTITKTDAEPRFQKVLLGTLGAEEFLDRTADALNKAQAEWDTRKN' A
#
# COMPACT_ATOMS: atom_id res chain seq x y z
N ILE A 1 14.14 7.18 11.62
CA ILE A 1 14.22 6.65 10.24
C ILE A 1 13.14 5.59 10.14
N VAL A 2 12.15 5.76 9.27
CA VAL A 2 11.07 4.77 9.07
C VAL A 2 11.68 3.56 8.36
N GLN A 3 11.62 2.38 8.99
CA GLN A 3 11.97 1.14 8.31
C GLN A 3 10.81 0.71 7.43
N LEU A 4 11.01 0.78 6.12
CA LEU A 4 10.04 0.33 5.14
C LEU A 4 10.09 -1.21 5.05
N PRO A 5 8.94 -1.90 5.00
CA PRO A 5 8.87 -3.35 5.05
C PRO A 5 9.21 -4.00 3.69
N TYR A 6 10.45 -3.82 3.25
CA TYR A 6 10.97 -4.43 2.01
C TYR A 6 10.95 -5.97 2.00
N TYR A 7 10.76 -6.59 3.16
CA TYR A 7 10.63 -8.04 3.31
C TYR A 7 9.27 -8.56 2.86
N LEU A 8 8.25 -7.70 2.72
CA LEU A 8 6.95 -8.12 2.22
C LEU A 8 7.02 -8.36 0.71
N PRO A 9 6.65 -9.55 0.21
CA PRO A 9 6.66 -9.86 -1.22
C PRO A 9 5.86 -8.85 -2.06
N ASP A 10 4.74 -8.39 -1.51
CA ASP A 10 3.81 -7.47 -2.17
C ASP A 10 4.18 -5.99 -2.01
N TRP A 11 5.25 -5.66 -1.25
CA TRP A 11 5.66 -4.28 -1.00
C TRP A 11 5.88 -3.48 -2.29
N ASN A 12 6.60 -4.06 -3.26
CA ASN A 12 6.83 -3.40 -4.54
C ASN A 12 5.54 -3.24 -5.35
N THR A 13 4.62 -4.20 -5.28
CA THR A 13 3.33 -4.13 -5.97
C THR A 13 2.47 -3.01 -5.39
N ILE A 14 2.33 -2.96 -4.06
CA ILE A 14 1.51 -1.97 -3.35
C ILE A 14 2.06 -0.55 -3.57
N THR A 15 3.38 -0.38 -3.41
CA THR A 15 3.99 0.97 -3.42
C THR A 15 4.24 1.53 -4.82
N LYS A 16 4.44 0.69 -5.84
CA LYS A 16 4.74 1.16 -7.20
C LYS A 16 3.59 0.97 -8.16
N THR A 17 2.99 -0.22 -8.20
CA THR A 17 1.95 -0.53 -9.18
C THR A 17 0.61 0.07 -8.80
N ASP A 18 0.34 0.11 -7.50
CA ASP A 18 -1.00 0.37 -6.96
C ASP A 18 -1.15 1.81 -6.43
N ALA A 19 -0.11 2.37 -5.82
CA ALA A 19 -0.16 3.73 -5.28
C ALA A 19 0.01 4.82 -6.36
N GLU A 20 0.85 4.61 -7.37
CA GLU A 20 1.22 5.65 -8.34
C GLU A 20 0.04 6.12 -9.22
N PRO A 21 -0.79 5.23 -9.81
CA PRO A 21 -1.96 5.64 -10.59
C PRO A 21 -3.05 6.29 -9.73
N ARG A 22 -3.17 5.86 -8.46
CA ARG A 22 -4.14 6.41 -7.52
C ARG A 22 -3.71 7.79 -7.03
N PHE A 23 -2.41 8.00 -6.82
CA PHE A 23 -1.87 9.31 -6.47
C PHE A 23 -2.13 10.34 -7.57
N GLN A 24 -1.95 9.96 -8.85
CA GLN A 24 -2.35 10.81 -9.97
C GLN A 24 -3.85 11.19 -9.94
N LYS A 25 -4.73 10.26 -9.56
CA LYS A 25 -6.16 10.55 -9.39
C LYS A 25 -6.46 11.50 -8.23
N VAL A 26 -5.69 11.43 -7.13
CA VAL A 26 -5.77 12.40 -6.02
C VAL A 26 -5.38 13.79 -6.50
N LEU A 27 -4.28 13.90 -7.25
CA LEU A 27 -3.84 15.19 -7.82
C LEU A 27 -4.88 15.80 -8.77
N LEU A 28 -5.59 14.95 -9.53
CA LEU A 28 -6.69 15.37 -10.40
C LEU A 28 -8.01 15.64 -9.66
N GLY A 29 -8.06 15.42 -8.34
CA GLY A 29 -9.28 15.60 -7.53
C GLY A 29 -10.35 14.53 -7.77
N THR A 30 -10.02 13.47 -8.50
CA THR A 30 -10.94 12.36 -8.86
C THR A 30 -10.90 11.20 -7.86
N LEU A 31 -10.04 11.29 -6.85
CA LEU A 31 -9.95 10.39 -5.70
C LEU A 31 -9.69 11.24 -4.45
N GLY A 32 -10.41 10.97 -3.36
CA GLY A 32 -10.16 11.64 -2.08
C GLY A 32 -8.80 11.24 -1.51
N ALA A 33 -8.10 12.18 -0.87
CA ALA A 33 -6.84 11.88 -0.18
C ALA A 33 -7.03 10.85 0.95
N GLU A 34 -8.16 10.93 1.67
CA GLU A 34 -8.56 9.95 2.70
C GLU A 34 -8.74 8.56 2.10
N GLU A 35 -9.56 8.44 1.04
CA GLU A 35 -9.79 7.16 0.35
C GLU A 35 -8.49 6.56 -0.23
N PHE A 36 -7.55 7.40 -0.68
CA PHE A 36 -6.23 6.95 -1.11
C PHE A 36 -5.42 6.36 0.05
N LEU A 37 -5.39 7.04 1.19
CA LEU A 37 -4.65 6.61 2.37
C LEU A 37 -5.26 5.35 2.98
N ASP A 38 -6.57 5.27 3.09
CA ASP A 38 -7.29 4.09 3.60
C ASP A 38 -6.98 2.85 2.77
N ARG A 39 -7.09 2.96 1.45
CA ARG A 39 -6.76 1.83 0.55
C ARG A 39 -5.30 1.41 0.62
N THR A 40 -4.41 2.36 0.82
CA THR A 40 -2.97 2.07 0.98
C THR A 40 -2.72 1.35 2.31
N ALA A 41 -3.35 1.79 3.40
CA ALA A 41 -3.25 1.17 4.70
C ALA A 41 -3.83 -0.26 4.69
N ASP A 42 -4.99 -0.47 4.08
CA ASP A 42 -5.60 -1.79 3.96
C ASP A 42 -4.72 -2.78 3.20
N ALA A 43 -4.13 -2.34 2.08
CA ALA A 43 -3.22 -3.17 1.30
C ALA A 43 -1.98 -3.60 2.10
N LEU A 44 -1.40 -2.67 2.87
CA LEU A 44 -0.26 -2.94 3.73
C LEU A 44 -0.61 -3.89 4.88
N ASN A 45 -1.74 -3.66 5.54
CA ASN A 45 -2.22 -4.52 6.63
C ASN A 45 -2.47 -5.95 6.14
N LYS A 46 -3.06 -6.10 4.94
CA LYS A 46 -3.28 -7.42 4.34
C LYS A 46 -1.97 -8.12 4.01
N ALA A 47 -1.02 -7.42 3.37
CA ALA A 47 0.29 -8.00 3.06
C ALA A 47 1.05 -8.43 4.32
N GLN A 48 0.97 -7.65 5.39
CA GLN A 48 1.55 -8.01 6.69
C GLN A 48 0.90 -9.27 7.28
N ALA A 49 -0.43 -9.34 7.28
CA ALA A 49 -1.15 -10.52 7.79
C ALA A 49 -0.83 -11.79 7.00
N GLU A 50 -0.71 -11.70 5.68
CA GLU A 50 -0.29 -12.82 4.84
C GLU A 50 1.15 -13.26 5.13
N TRP A 51 2.06 -12.31 5.36
CA TRP A 51 3.45 -12.61 5.73
C TRP A 51 3.53 -13.33 7.08
N ASP A 52 2.82 -12.84 8.10
CA ASP A 52 2.79 -13.45 9.42
C ASP A 52 2.18 -14.86 9.37
N THR A 53 1.19 -15.09 8.49
CA THR A 53 0.62 -16.41 8.23
C THR A 53 1.64 -17.36 7.61
N ARG A 54 2.46 -16.90 6.66
CA ARG A 54 3.50 -17.72 5.99
C ARG A 54 4.70 -18.02 6.89
N LYS A 55 4.92 -17.22 7.94
CA LYS A 55 6.02 -17.38 8.89
C LYS A 55 5.73 -18.44 9.95
N ASN A 56 4.45 -18.72 10.24
CA ASN A 56 4.00 -19.82 11.10
C ASN A 56 3.96 -21.15 10.35
#